data_AF-A0A2X2BPU5-F1
#
_entry.id   AF-A0A2X2BPU5-F1
#
_cell.length_a   1.000
_cell.length_b   1.000
_cell.length_c   1.000
_cell.angle_alpha   90.00
_cell.angle_beta   90.00
_cell.angle_gamma   90.00
#
_symmetry.space_group_name_H-M   'P 1'
#
loop_
_entity.id
_entity.type
_entity.pdbx_description
1 polymer ?
#
loop_
_entity_poly.entity_id
_entity_poly.type
_entity_poly.pdbx_seq_one_letter_code
_entity_poly.pdbx_strand_id
1 'polypeptide(L)' 'MLESKFLELKQKFQHGEVPLPSFWGGYRVTFDSVEFWQGRENRLHDRFIYQKSPEGWSIERLAP' A
#
# COMPACT_ATOMS: atom_id res chain seq x y z
N MET A 1 -2.86 30.27 -7.27
CA MET A 1 -3.20 29.20 -8.25
C MET A 1 -3.89 28.00 -7.61
N LEU A 2 -3.34 27.37 -6.57
CA LEU A 2 -4.01 26.26 -5.88
C LEU A 2 -5.32 26.70 -5.18
N GLU A 3 -5.23 27.78 -4.37
CA GLU A 3 -6.38 28.35 -3.66
C GLU A 3 -7.50 28.80 -4.60
N SER A 4 -7.14 29.36 -5.76
CA SER A 4 -8.09 29.79 -6.79
C SER A 4 -8.87 28.61 -7.37
N LYS A 5 -8.19 27.51 -7.74
CA LYS A 5 -8.84 26.28 -8.23
C LYS A 5 -9.72 25.63 -7.15
N PHE A 6 -9.29 25.68 -5.89
CA PHE A 6 -10.08 25.15 -4.79
C PHE A 6 -11.38 25.95 -4.60
N LEU A 7 -11.31 27.28 -4.59
CA LEU A 7 -12.49 28.16 -4.47
C LEU A 7 -13.47 27.96 -5.63
N GLU A 8 -12.97 27.83 -6.86
CA GLU A 8 -13.78 27.53 -8.05
C GLU A 8 -14.54 26.21 -7.89
N LEU A 9 -13.86 25.13 -7.47
CA LEU A 9 -14.50 23.82 -7.25
C LEU A 9 -15.48 23.84 -6.08
N LYS A 10 -15.16 24.57 -5.00
CA LYS A 10 -16.03 24.76 -3.84
C LYS A 10 -17.34 25.45 -4.25
N GLN A 11 -17.27 26.46 -5.11
CA GLN A 11 -18.46 27.13 -5.63
C GLN A 11 -19.23 26.25 -6.64
N LYS A 12 -18.52 25.53 -7.51
CA LYS A 12 -19.13 24.64 -8.52
C LYS A 12 -19.95 23.52 -7.89
N PHE A 13 -19.48 22.96 -6.77
CA PHE A 13 -20.14 21.87 -6.06
C PHE A 13 -20.84 22.33 -4.77
N GLN A 14 -21.18 23.62 -4.66
CA GLN A 14 -21.81 24.20 -3.46
C GLN A 14 -23.21 23.62 -3.15
N HIS A 15 -23.92 23.10 -4.16
CA HIS A 15 -25.21 22.46 -4.02
C HIS A 15 -25.16 21.08 -4.70
N GLY A 16 -25.26 20.02 -3.91
CA GLY A 16 -25.15 18.62 -4.37
C GLY A 16 -23.88 17.93 -3.88
N GLU A 17 -23.60 16.75 -4.44
CA GLU A 17 -22.45 15.94 -4.06
C GLU A 17 -21.26 16.17 -5.00
N VAL A 18 -20.05 16.10 -4.44
CA VAL A 18 -18.81 16.11 -5.24
C VAL A 18 -18.66 14.73 -5.88
N PRO A 19 -18.70 14.61 -7.22
CA PRO A 19 -18.57 13.32 -7.87
C PRO A 19 -17.14 12.79 -7.69
N LEU A 20 -17.02 11.47 -7.58
CA LEU A 20 -15.73 10.80 -7.61
C LEU A 20 -15.04 11.07 -8.97
N PRO A 21 -13.86 11.71 -9.01
CA PRO A 21 -13.20 11.98 -10.27
C PRO A 21 -12.78 10.68 -10.97
N SER A 22 -12.85 10.64 -12.30
CA SER A 22 -12.49 9.45 -13.10
C SER A 22 -11.02 9.02 -12.97
N PHE A 23 -10.15 9.94 -12.54
CA PHE A 23 -8.74 9.69 -12.27
C PHE A 23 -8.47 9.30 -10.82
N TRP A 24 -9.48 9.30 -9.94
CA TRP A 24 -9.34 8.99 -8.53
C TRP A 24 -9.79 7.55 -8.28
N GLY A 25 -8.94 6.77 -7.63
CA GLY A 25 -9.17 5.35 -7.40
C GLY A 25 -8.08 4.77 -6.51
N GLY A 26 -7.88 3.46 -6.60
CA GLY A 26 -6.87 2.75 -5.82
C GLY A 26 -6.05 1.80 -6.68
N TYR A 27 -4.88 1.44 -6.16
CA TYR A 27 -4.02 0.40 -6.72
C TYR A 27 -4.03 -0.83 -5.83
N ARG A 28 -3.92 -2.01 -6.44
CA ARG A 28 -3.68 -3.26 -5.73
C ARG A 28 -2.26 -3.72 -6.03
N VAL A 29 -1.45 -3.86 -4.98
CA VAL A 29 -0.13 -4.49 -5.10
C VAL A 29 -0.32 -5.99 -4.94
N THR A 30 -0.09 -6.74 -6.02
CA THR A 30 0.10 -8.18 -5.96
C THR A 30 1.53 -8.45 -5.57
N PHE A 31 1.74 -9.25 -4.53
CA PHE A 31 3.07 -9.57 -4.03
C PHE A 31 3.49 -10.95 -4.51
N ASP A 32 4.73 -11.04 -5.02
CA ASP A 32 5.41 -12.30 -5.31
C ASP A 32 6.20 -12.80 -4.09
N SER A 33 6.49 -11.90 -3.14
CA SER A 33 7.14 -12.23 -1.87
C SER A 33 6.70 -11.34 -0.71
N VAL A 34 6.79 -11.88 0.50
CA VAL A 34 6.52 -11.16 1.76
C VAL A 34 7.58 -11.55 2.78
N GLU A 35 8.26 -10.58 3.39
CA GLU A 35 9.18 -10.82 4.49
C GLU A 35 8.55 -10.41 5.83
N PHE A 36 8.54 -11.33 6.78
CA PHE A 36 8.21 -11.07 8.18
C PHE A 36 9.52 -10.92 8.95
N TRP A 37 9.73 -9.74 9.50
CA TRP A 37 10.88 -9.42 10.34
C TRP A 37 10.42 -9.22 11.78
N GLN A 38 11.01 -9.93 12.73
CA GLN A 38 10.73 -9.80 14.16
C GLN A 38 12.01 -9.48 14.94
N GLY A 39 11.96 -8.38 15.69
CA GLY A 39 13.04 -7.93 16.57
C GLY A 39 13.26 -8.89 17.75
N ARG A 40 14.52 -9.19 18.09
CA ARG A 40 14.92 -9.88 19.33
C ARG A 40 15.99 -9.08 20.05
N GLU A 41 16.03 -9.20 21.38
CA GLU A 41 16.93 -8.43 22.27
C GLU A 41 18.42 -8.66 21.98
N ASN A 42 18.78 -9.86 21.52
CA ASN A 42 20.16 -10.28 21.26
C ASN A 42 20.64 -9.99 19.82
N ARG A 43 19.94 -9.12 19.06
CA ARG A 43 20.22 -8.80 17.64
C ARG A 43 20.12 -9.99 16.68
N LEU A 44 19.68 -11.16 17.15
CA LEU A 44 19.37 -12.31 16.31
C LEU A 44 17.88 -12.27 15.94
N HIS A 45 17.56 -11.35 15.04
CA HIS A 45 16.23 -11.18 14.46
C HIS A 45 15.72 -12.45 13.80
N ASP A 46 14.42 -12.73 13.92
CA ASP A 46 13.79 -13.74 13.08
C ASP A 46 13.35 -13.08 11.78
N ARG A 47 13.78 -13.68 10.67
CA ARG A 47 13.42 -13.25 9.33
C ARG A 47 12.85 -14.45 8.58
N PHE A 48 11.59 -14.34 8.18
CA PHE A 48 10.92 -15.36 7.37
C PHE A 48 10.48 -14.73 6.06
N ILE A 49 10.95 -15.26 4.95
CA ILE A 49 10.49 -14.84 3.62
C ILE A 49 9.54 -15.89 3.04
N TYR A 50 8.37 -15.42 2.62
CA TYR A 50 7.39 -16.17 1.87
C TYR A 50 7.58 -15.81 0.40
N GLN A 51 7.78 -16.79 -0.45
CA GLN A 51 7.91 -16.58 -1.91
C GLN A 51 6.88 -17.41 -2.64
N LYS A 52 6.26 -16.81 -3.65
CA LYS A 52 5.25 -17.47 -4.46
C LYS A 52 5.92 -18.36 -5.50
N SER A 53 5.50 -19.62 -5.58
CA SER A 53 5.89 -20.58 -6.61
C SER A 53 4.65 -21.15 -7.32
N PRO A 54 4.81 -21.85 -8.45
CA PRO A 54 3.69 -22.52 -9.11
C PRO A 54 2.96 -23.55 -8.23
N GLU A 55 3.68 -24.15 -7.27
CA GLU A 55 3.19 -25.20 -6.36
C GLU A 55 2.59 -24.63 -5.06
N GLY A 56 2.72 -23.33 -4.81
CA GLY A 56 2.19 -22.67 -3.61
C GLY A 56 3.14 -21.62 -3.06
N TRP A 57 3.25 -21.54 -1.73
CA TRP A 57 4.18 -20.64 -1.05
C TRP A 57 5.35 -21.45 -0.48
N SER A 58 6.58 -21.07 -0.81
CA SER A 58 7.77 -21.51 -0.09
C SER A 58 8.05 -20.55 1.07
N ILE A 59 8.58 -21.09 2.17
CA ILE A 59 8.93 -20.33 3.36
C ILE A 59 10.38 -20.64 3.70
N GLU A 60 11.19 -19.59 3.79
CA GLU A 60 12.61 -19.71 4.15
C GLU A 60 12.93 -18.82 5.34
N ARG A 61 13.79 -19.33 6.24
CA ARG A 61 14.34 -18.54 7.34
C ARG A 61 15.65 -17.91 6.90
N LEU A 62 15.73 -16.59 6.97
CA LEU A 62 16.94 -15.83 6.66
C LEU A 62 17.78 -15.61 7.92
N ALA A 63 19.09 -15.48 7.72
CA ALA A 63 19.98 -15.04 8.79
C ALA A 63 19.63 -13.59 9.21
N PRO A 64 19.67 -13.27 10.51
CA PRO A 64 19.51 -11.91 11.01
C PRO A 64 20.57 -10.93 10.49
#